data_AF-A0A1L7X1F0-F1
#
_entry.id   AF-A0A1L7X1F0-F1
#
_cell.length_a   1.000
_cell.length_b   1.000
_cell.length_c   1.000
_cell.angle_alpha   90.00
_cell.angle_beta   90.00
_cell.angle_gamma   90.00
#
_symmetry.space_group_name_H-M   'P 1'
#
loop_
_entity.id
_entity.type
_entity.pdbx_description
1 polymer ?
#
loop_
_entity_poly.entity_id
_entity_poly.type
_entity_poly.pdbx_seq_one_letter_code
_entity_poly.pdbx_strand_id
1 'polypeptide(L)'
;MPSMNSYANPAISNAVNPSAYGYAHGPVPNPNEGWSPHPPPAEGAKSPAVTAAINATAPNPGSVLSKVNSGVCDIDVGTGQMCGQVFGDQPSLRRHMREAHPGAVVNPNRLNTTIQEESAGQLALKSWVRSGGWRAADYVREPGRGPAGGYIDQYATAMEDLARTNPTFAAAYGTHFHRSSAAGSPNPSSSRKRKRGPEPPNEEDPPSPSAGRGKRASAKKKAAKKTGGTRDGLRSSASDGV
;
A
#
# COMPACT_ATOMS: atom_id res chain seq x y z
N MET A 1 0.42 22.66 10.19
CA MET A 1 -0.96 22.29 10.57
C MET A 1 -1.76 21.98 9.31
N PRO A 2 -2.49 20.86 9.25
CA PRO A 2 -3.39 20.58 8.13
C PRO A 2 -4.46 21.69 8.02
N SER A 3 -4.75 22.15 6.80
CA SER A 3 -5.79 23.15 6.57
C SER A 3 -7.15 22.50 6.38
N MET A 4 -8.23 23.25 6.64
CA MET A 4 -9.60 22.80 6.40
C MET A 4 -9.80 22.32 4.95
N ASN A 5 -9.22 23.03 3.97
CA ASN A 5 -9.31 22.68 2.55
C ASN A 5 -8.66 21.33 2.22
N SER A 6 -7.69 20.85 3.01
CA SER A 6 -7.06 19.55 2.78
C SER A 6 -8.00 18.36 3.04
N TYR A 7 -9.10 18.57 3.78
CA TYR A 7 -10.03 17.51 4.20
C TYR A 7 -11.51 17.82 3.94
N ALA A 8 -11.88 19.08 3.69
CA ALA A 8 -13.25 19.50 3.41
C ALA A 8 -13.51 19.87 1.94
N ASN A 9 -12.56 19.64 1.03
CA ASN A 9 -12.76 19.97 -0.38
C ASN A 9 -13.70 18.95 -1.09
N PRO A 10 -14.39 19.38 -2.17
CA PRO A 10 -15.29 18.51 -2.92
C PRO A 10 -14.62 17.29 -3.56
N ALA A 11 -13.33 17.36 -3.91
CA ALA A 11 -12.63 16.24 -4.54
C ALA A 11 -12.53 15.01 -3.62
N ILE A 12 -12.49 15.21 -2.29
CA ILE A 12 -12.56 14.11 -1.32
C ILE A 12 -13.98 13.54 -1.26
N SER A 13 -15.01 14.39 -1.28
CA SER A 13 -16.40 13.93 -1.28
C SER A 13 -16.76 13.15 -2.54
N ASN A 14 -16.16 13.52 -3.66
CA ASN A 14 -16.39 12.90 -4.96
C ASN A 14 -15.37 11.78 -5.26
N ALA A 15 -14.52 11.42 -4.30
CA ALA A 15 -13.53 10.37 -4.50
C ALA A 15 -14.23 9.01 -4.68
N VAL A 16 -13.96 8.34 -5.79
CA VAL A 16 -14.57 7.05 -6.14
C VAL A 16 -13.64 5.91 -5.71
N ASN A 17 -14.22 4.86 -5.13
CA ASN A 17 -13.55 3.59 -4.84
C ASN A 17 -14.45 2.44 -5.30
N PRO A 18 -14.00 1.56 -6.22
CA PRO A 18 -12.71 1.58 -6.90
C PRO A 18 -12.56 2.76 -7.87
N SER A 19 -11.34 3.26 -8.00
CA SER A 19 -11.00 4.25 -9.03
C SER A 19 -10.64 3.54 -10.35
N ALA A 20 -10.29 4.29 -11.40
CA ALA A 20 -9.72 3.74 -12.63
C ALA A 20 -8.41 2.93 -12.39
N TYR A 21 -7.77 3.10 -11.23
CA TYR A 21 -6.56 2.38 -10.82
C TYR A 21 -6.82 1.22 -9.86
N GLY A 22 -8.09 0.93 -9.55
CA GLY A 22 -8.51 -0.11 -8.63
C GLY A 22 -8.89 0.40 -7.23
N TYR A 23 -9.02 -0.56 -6.31
CA TYR A 23 -9.41 -0.32 -4.92
C TYR A 23 -8.26 0.26 -4.11
N ALA A 24 -8.48 1.38 -3.45
CA ALA A 24 -7.56 1.94 -2.45
C ALA A 24 -7.87 1.43 -1.04
N HIS A 25 -9.12 1.06 -0.80
CA HIS A 25 -9.60 0.48 0.45
C HIS A 25 -10.76 -0.48 0.17
N GLY A 26 -11.18 -1.18 1.22
CA GLY A 26 -12.25 -2.18 1.12
C GLY A 26 -13.68 -1.66 1.20
N PRO A 27 -14.65 -2.59 1.06
CA PRO A 27 -14.42 -4.02 0.80
C PRO A 27 -13.88 -4.28 -0.61
N VAL A 28 -12.84 -5.12 -0.71
CA VAL A 28 -12.26 -5.56 -1.99
C VAL A 28 -12.84 -6.95 -2.31
N PRO A 29 -13.63 -7.11 -3.37
CA PRO A 29 -14.26 -8.39 -3.69
C PRO A 29 -13.21 -9.50 -3.94
N ASN A 30 -13.51 -10.71 -3.47
CA ASN A 30 -12.77 -11.92 -3.80
C ASN A 30 -13.57 -12.77 -4.81
N PRO A 31 -13.37 -12.60 -6.13
CA PRO A 31 -14.10 -13.36 -7.14
C PRO A 31 -13.70 -14.84 -7.20
N ASN A 32 -12.68 -15.26 -6.45
CA ASN A 32 -12.17 -16.63 -6.42
C ASN A 32 -12.22 -17.20 -4.99
N GLU A 33 -13.32 -16.94 -4.27
CA GLU A 33 -13.52 -17.47 -2.93
C GLU A 33 -13.42 -19.00 -2.91
N GLY A 34 -12.66 -19.54 -1.95
CA GLY A 34 -12.41 -20.98 -1.82
C GLY A 34 -11.46 -21.58 -2.86
N TRP A 35 -11.02 -20.82 -3.87
CA TRP A 35 -10.03 -21.33 -4.83
C TRP A 35 -8.68 -21.55 -4.13
N SER A 36 -8.10 -22.73 -4.31
CA SER A 36 -6.72 -23.03 -3.91
C SER A 36 -5.93 -23.51 -5.11
N PRO A 37 -4.78 -22.90 -5.42
CA PRO A 37 -3.96 -23.31 -6.56
C PRO A 37 -3.24 -24.65 -6.33
N HIS A 38 -3.12 -25.07 -5.08
CA HIS A 38 -2.41 -26.29 -4.70
C HIS A 38 -3.37 -27.28 -4.04
N PRO A 39 -3.19 -28.58 -4.27
CA PRO A 39 -3.88 -29.59 -3.47
C PRO A 39 -3.49 -29.45 -1.99
N PRO A 40 -4.32 -29.94 -1.07
CA PRO A 40 -3.97 -29.96 0.36
C PRO A 40 -2.60 -30.62 0.54
N PRO A 41 -1.68 -30.00 1.31
CA PRO A 41 -0.40 -30.64 1.56
C PRO A 41 -0.62 -31.96 2.31
N ALA A 42 0.26 -32.93 2.08
CA ALA A 42 0.34 -34.12 2.93
C ALA A 42 0.52 -33.69 4.40
N GLU A 43 0.07 -34.52 5.33
CA GLU A 43 0.12 -34.22 6.76
C GLU A 43 1.55 -33.84 7.19
N GLY A 44 1.70 -32.67 7.81
CA GLY A 44 3.01 -32.12 8.23
C GLY A 44 3.83 -31.43 7.13
N ALA A 45 3.42 -31.49 5.86
CA ALA A 45 4.08 -30.76 4.78
C ALA A 45 3.60 -29.31 4.69
N LYS A 46 4.50 -28.40 4.29
CA LYS A 46 4.15 -27.01 4.01
C LYS A 46 3.57 -26.91 2.60
N SER A 47 2.47 -26.17 2.44
CA SER A 47 1.98 -25.82 1.11
C SER A 47 3.06 -25.08 0.32
N PRO A 48 3.24 -25.41 -0.98
CA PRO A 48 4.18 -24.69 -1.82
C PRO A 48 3.75 -23.22 -1.96
N ALA A 49 4.72 -22.32 -2.14
CA ALA A 49 4.45 -20.91 -2.27
C ALA A 49 3.60 -20.61 -3.52
N VAL A 50 2.58 -19.75 -3.37
CA VAL A 50 1.77 -19.28 -4.51
C VAL A 50 2.54 -18.22 -5.28
N THR A 51 3.07 -18.58 -6.45
CA THR A 51 3.78 -17.64 -7.32
C THR A 51 2.79 -16.72 -8.05
N ALA A 52 3.28 -15.62 -8.59
CA ALA A 52 2.46 -14.71 -9.39
C ALA A 52 1.87 -15.38 -10.65
N ALA A 53 2.60 -16.32 -11.25
CA ALA A 53 2.15 -17.06 -12.43
C ALA A 53 1.02 -18.03 -12.07
N ILE A 54 1.16 -18.75 -10.96
CA ILE A 54 0.10 -19.64 -10.44
C ILE A 54 -1.15 -18.83 -10.08
N ASN A 55 -0.99 -17.71 -9.40
CA ASN A 55 -2.13 -16.84 -9.04
C ASN A 55 -2.88 -16.31 -10.28
N ALA A 56 -2.21 -16.21 -11.43
CA ALA A 56 -2.83 -15.77 -12.69
C ALA A 56 -3.68 -16.88 -13.37
N THR A 57 -3.65 -18.12 -12.87
CA THR A 57 -4.49 -19.23 -13.36
C THR A 57 -5.81 -19.35 -12.58
N ALA A 58 -6.17 -18.33 -11.79
CA ALA A 58 -7.44 -18.31 -11.08
C ALA A 58 -8.62 -18.34 -12.08
N PRO A 59 -9.73 -19.01 -11.76
CA PRO A 59 -10.88 -19.14 -12.67
C PRO A 59 -11.47 -17.80 -13.12
N ASN A 60 -11.54 -16.83 -12.20
CA ASN A 60 -12.09 -15.50 -12.47
C ASN A 60 -10.99 -14.43 -12.41
N PRO A 61 -11.09 -13.34 -13.21
CA PRO A 61 -10.20 -12.19 -13.07
C PRO A 61 -10.26 -11.62 -11.65
N GLY A 62 -9.10 -11.49 -11.00
CA GLY A 62 -9.02 -10.88 -9.66
C GLY A 62 -9.39 -9.39 -9.65
N SER A 63 -9.69 -8.87 -8.48
CA SER A 63 -9.88 -7.44 -8.26
C SER A 63 -8.58 -6.66 -8.49
N VAL A 64 -8.67 -5.44 -9.03
CA VAL A 64 -7.49 -4.56 -9.19
C VAL A 64 -7.28 -3.77 -7.90
N LEU A 65 -6.12 -3.92 -7.28
CA LEU A 65 -5.72 -3.12 -6.12
C LEU A 65 -4.85 -1.95 -6.55
N SER A 66 -5.19 -0.74 -6.08
CA SER A 66 -4.35 0.44 -6.23
C SER A 66 -3.01 0.26 -5.51
N LYS A 67 -1.92 0.78 -6.06
CA LYS A 67 -0.63 0.82 -5.34
C LYS A 67 -0.64 1.77 -4.15
N VAL A 68 -1.57 2.73 -4.15
CA VAL A 68 -1.88 3.60 -3.02
C VAL A 68 -3.10 3.03 -2.32
N ASN A 69 -2.85 2.27 -1.26
CA ASN A 69 -3.87 1.58 -0.47
C ASN A 69 -3.63 1.75 1.04
N SER A 70 -4.58 1.26 1.84
CA SER A 70 -4.60 1.39 3.30
C SER A 70 -3.43 0.72 4.04
N GLY A 71 -2.76 -0.26 3.42
CA GLY A 71 -1.82 -1.16 4.10
C GLY A 71 -2.51 -2.21 4.98
N VAL A 72 -3.83 -2.30 4.90
CA VAL A 72 -4.67 -3.31 5.57
C VAL A 72 -5.20 -4.26 4.50
N CYS A 73 -5.27 -5.55 4.81
CA CYS A 73 -5.87 -6.52 3.91
C CYS A 73 -7.39 -6.37 3.93
N ASP A 74 -7.89 -5.64 2.95
CA ASP A 74 -9.30 -5.29 2.80
C ASP A 74 -10.08 -6.29 1.91
N ILE A 75 -9.54 -7.50 1.71
CA ILE A 75 -10.18 -8.57 0.93
C ILE A 75 -11.38 -9.13 1.70
N ASP A 76 -12.53 -9.20 1.04
CA ASP A 76 -13.73 -9.87 1.55
C ASP A 76 -13.48 -11.39 1.67
N VAL A 77 -13.85 -11.96 2.82
CA VAL A 77 -13.67 -13.38 3.13
C VAL A 77 -14.99 -14.18 3.16
N GLY A 78 -16.05 -13.65 2.54
CA GLY A 78 -17.28 -14.40 2.24
C GLY A 78 -18.44 -14.18 3.20
N THR A 79 -18.22 -13.45 4.29
CA THR A 79 -19.23 -13.15 5.33
C THR A 79 -19.62 -11.68 5.39
N GLY A 80 -19.23 -10.88 4.37
CA GLY A 80 -19.31 -9.42 4.42
C GLY A 80 -18.25 -8.79 5.33
N GLN A 81 -17.34 -9.60 5.88
CA GLN A 81 -16.20 -9.17 6.67
C GLN A 81 -14.93 -9.16 5.81
N MET A 82 -14.02 -8.26 6.15
CA MET A 82 -12.70 -8.19 5.52
C MET A 82 -11.62 -8.87 6.37
N CYS A 83 -10.54 -9.28 5.71
CA CYS A 83 -9.43 -9.97 6.34
C CYS A 83 -8.78 -9.20 7.51
N GLY A 84 -8.51 -7.91 7.36
CA GLY A 84 -8.05 -6.98 8.40
C GLY A 84 -6.58 -7.08 8.83
N GLN A 85 -5.79 -7.97 8.21
CA GLN A 85 -4.37 -8.08 8.55
C GLN A 85 -3.59 -6.82 8.13
N VAL A 86 -2.75 -6.29 9.02
CA VAL A 86 -2.02 -5.03 8.85
C VAL A 86 -0.58 -5.27 8.38
N PHE A 87 -0.10 -4.44 7.45
CA PHE A 87 1.25 -4.54 6.89
C PHE A 87 1.95 -3.18 6.87
N GLY A 88 3.23 -3.17 7.28
CA GLY A 88 4.07 -1.96 7.21
C GLY A 88 4.63 -1.67 5.82
N ASP A 89 4.56 -2.63 4.89
CA ASP A 89 5.10 -2.48 3.54
C ASP A 89 4.27 -3.23 2.48
N GLN A 90 4.30 -2.69 1.26
CA GLN A 90 3.54 -3.21 0.12
C GLN A 90 3.97 -4.62 -0.34
N PRO A 91 5.27 -4.97 -0.41
CA PRO A 91 5.69 -6.35 -0.68
C PRO A 91 5.05 -7.39 0.26
N SER A 92 5.01 -7.12 1.57
CA SER A 92 4.42 -8.01 2.57
C SER A 92 2.90 -8.16 2.38
N LEU A 93 2.17 -7.06 2.18
CA LEU A 93 0.74 -7.09 1.87
C LEU A 93 0.44 -7.91 0.61
N ARG A 94 1.19 -7.69 -0.48
CA ARG A 94 1.02 -8.44 -1.74
C ARG A 94 1.32 -9.92 -1.59
N ARG A 95 2.32 -10.27 -0.78
CA ARG A 95 2.62 -11.66 -0.48
C ARG A 95 1.47 -12.31 0.29
N HIS A 96 0.98 -11.63 1.32
CA HIS A 96 -0.16 -12.11 2.09
C HIS A 96 -1.39 -12.34 1.21
N MET A 97 -1.76 -11.40 0.35
CA MET A 97 -2.91 -11.58 -0.55
C MET A 97 -2.75 -12.80 -1.46
N ARG A 98 -1.55 -13.05 -2.02
CA ARG A 98 -1.34 -14.27 -2.84
C ARG A 98 -1.43 -15.57 -2.05
N GLU A 99 -0.97 -15.58 -0.80
CA GLU A 99 -0.90 -16.80 0.02
C GLU A 99 -2.22 -17.08 0.75
N ALA A 100 -2.89 -16.05 1.27
CA ALA A 100 -4.11 -16.17 2.07
C ALA A 100 -5.40 -15.93 1.26
N HIS A 101 -5.30 -15.21 0.13
CA HIS A 101 -6.42 -14.88 -0.74
C HIS A 101 -6.05 -15.13 -2.21
N PRO A 102 -5.61 -16.35 -2.56
CA PRO A 102 -5.16 -16.65 -3.91
C PRO A 102 -6.27 -16.30 -4.92
N GLY A 103 -5.89 -15.64 -6.01
CA GLY A 103 -6.82 -15.21 -7.06
C GLY A 103 -7.68 -14.00 -6.73
N ALA A 104 -7.71 -13.51 -5.47
CA ALA A 104 -8.56 -12.39 -5.08
C ALA A 104 -8.16 -11.08 -5.78
N VAL A 105 -6.86 -10.86 -6.00
CA VAL A 105 -6.33 -9.67 -6.65
C VAL A 105 -5.41 -9.97 -7.81
N VAL A 106 -5.45 -9.11 -8.82
CA VAL A 106 -4.46 -9.10 -9.90
C VAL A 106 -3.13 -8.58 -9.36
N ASN A 107 -2.03 -9.20 -9.78
CA ASN A 107 -0.71 -8.70 -9.42
C ASN A 107 -0.51 -7.29 -10.02
N PRO A 108 -0.22 -6.26 -9.20
CA PRO A 108 0.05 -4.93 -9.72
C PRO A 108 1.22 -4.97 -10.70
N ASN A 109 1.13 -4.17 -11.75
CA ASN A 109 2.25 -4.03 -12.68
C ASN A 109 3.49 -3.47 -11.94
N ARG A 110 4.68 -3.73 -12.49
CA ARG A 110 5.96 -3.24 -11.94
C ARG A 110 6.24 -1.77 -12.25
N LEU A 111 5.32 -1.09 -12.94
CA LEU A 111 5.50 0.32 -13.28
C LEU A 111 5.47 1.15 -12.00
N ASN A 112 6.06 2.34 -12.05
CA ASN A 112 5.94 3.29 -10.95
C ASN A 112 4.49 3.75 -10.80
N THR A 113 4.11 4.12 -9.58
CA THR A 113 2.81 4.77 -9.31
C THR A 113 2.77 6.10 -10.07
N THR A 114 1.69 6.34 -10.81
CA THR A 114 1.50 7.62 -11.52
C THR A 114 0.99 8.68 -10.55
N ILE A 115 1.19 9.97 -10.86
CA ILE A 115 0.67 11.08 -10.04
C ILE A 115 -0.86 11.00 -9.93
N GLN A 116 -1.54 10.58 -11.01
CA GLN A 116 -2.99 10.41 -11.03
C GLN A 116 -3.45 9.27 -10.12
N GLU A 117 -2.75 8.13 -10.14
CA GLU A 117 -3.03 7.01 -9.24
C GLU A 117 -2.80 7.40 -7.78
N GLU A 118 -1.71 8.12 -7.51
CA GLU A 118 -1.41 8.62 -6.18
C GLU A 118 -2.48 9.59 -5.69
N SER A 119 -2.87 10.55 -6.52
CA SER A 119 -3.93 11.51 -6.18
C SER A 119 -5.27 10.79 -5.92
N ALA A 120 -5.68 9.89 -6.81
CA ALA A 120 -6.94 9.15 -6.68
C ALA A 120 -6.96 8.28 -5.41
N GLY A 121 -5.90 7.50 -5.16
CA GLY A 121 -5.79 6.65 -3.98
C GLY A 121 -5.79 7.44 -2.68
N GLN A 122 -5.06 8.56 -2.61
CA GLN A 122 -5.05 9.42 -1.44
C GLN A 122 -6.42 10.09 -1.19
N LEU A 123 -7.12 10.54 -2.23
CA LEU A 123 -8.46 11.11 -2.10
C LEU A 123 -9.46 10.07 -1.58
N ALA A 124 -9.42 8.85 -2.12
CA ALA A 124 -10.27 7.75 -1.67
C ALA A 124 -10.02 7.41 -0.19
N LEU A 125 -8.76 7.26 0.22
CA LEU A 125 -8.39 6.99 1.61
C LEU A 125 -8.80 8.11 2.57
N LYS A 126 -8.61 9.39 2.19
CA LYS A 126 -9.11 10.53 2.97
C LYS A 126 -10.63 10.49 3.10
N SER A 127 -11.33 10.18 2.02
CA SER A 127 -12.80 10.08 2.04
C SER A 127 -13.27 8.98 2.97
N TRP A 128 -12.61 7.82 2.93
CA TRP A 128 -12.93 6.66 3.76
C TRP A 128 -12.72 6.90 5.25
N VAL A 129 -11.62 7.58 5.63
CA VAL A 129 -11.37 7.98 7.02
C VAL A 129 -12.37 9.04 7.47
N ARG A 130 -12.61 10.06 6.63
CA ARG A 130 -13.49 11.20 6.95
C ARG A 130 -14.96 10.78 7.12
N SER A 131 -15.46 9.96 6.19
CA SER A 131 -16.85 9.45 6.22
C SER A 131 -17.11 8.45 7.34
N GLY A 132 -16.06 7.99 8.03
CA GLY A 132 -16.17 6.95 9.04
C GLY A 132 -16.21 5.53 8.49
N GLY A 133 -16.13 5.33 7.16
CA GLY A 133 -16.06 4.00 6.56
C GLY A 133 -14.90 3.17 7.12
N TRP A 134 -13.73 3.78 7.37
CA TRP A 134 -12.61 3.11 8.02
C TRP A 134 -12.95 2.59 9.42
N ARG A 135 -13.75 3.32 10.20
CA ARG A 135 -14.10 2.95 11.58
C ARG A 135 -15.28 1.99 11.64
N ALA A 136 -16.18 2.06 10.67
CA ALA A 136 -17.38 1.24 10.60
C ALA A 136 -17.20 -0.08 9.83
N ALA A 137 -16.07 -0.25 9.12
CA ALA A 137 -15.74 -1.48 8.41
C ALA A 137 -15.71 -2.70 9.34
N ASP A 138 -16.15 -3.86 8.84
CA ASP A 138 -16.13 -5.11 9.59
C ASP A 138 -14.91 -5.93 9.21
N TYR A 139 -14.11 -6.31 10.20
CA TYR A 139 -12.86 -7.05 10.01
C TYR A 139 -12.84 -8.32 10.87
N VAL A 140 -12.50 -9.45 10.26
CA VAL A 140 -12.23 -10.69 10.98
C VAL A 140 -11.05 -10.51 11.95
N ARG A 141 -10.03 -9.76 11.52
CA ARG A 141 -8.90 -9.37 12.37
C ARG A 141 -8.87 -7.87 12.53
N GLU A 142 -9.29 -7.39 13.68
CA GLU A 142 -9.35 -5.97 13.96
C GLU A 142 -7.99 -5.27 13.74
N PRO A 143 -7.88 -4.35 12.76
CA PRO A 143 -6.62 -3.73 12.40
C PRO A 143 -6.18 -2.64 13.40
N GLY A 144 -7.03 -2.29 14.37
CA GLY A 144 -6.80 -1.17 15.28
C GLY A 144 -6.61 0.13 14.51
N ARG A 145 -5.49 0.82 14.70
CA ARG A 145 -5.17 2.08 13.97
C ARG A 145 -4.67 1.86 12.54
N GLY A 146 -4.46 0.62 12.11
CA GLY A 146 -3.77 0.31 10.86
C GLY A 146 -2.24 0.42 11.00
N PRO A 147 -1.49 0.47 9.88
CA PRO A 147 -0.03 0.56 9.92
C PRO A 147 0.41 1.90 10.53
N ALA A 148 1.31 1.85 11.52
CA ALA A 148 1.87 3.06 12.12
C ALA A 148 2.59 3.91 11.06
N GLY A 149 2.24 5.19 10.96
CA GLY A 149 2.73 6.08 9.91
C GLY A 149 2.21 5.74 8.50
N GLY A 150 1.24 4.84 8.36
CA GLY A 150 0.53 4.58 7.11
C GLY A 150 -0.45 5.72 6.76
N TYR A 151 -1.01 5.69 5.55
CA TYR A 151 -1.93 6.74 5.09
C TYR A 151 -3.15 6.91 6.02
N ILE A 152 -3.73 5.81 6.49
CA ILE A 152 -4.89 5.84 7.40
C ILE A 152 -4.56 6.53 8.73
N ASP A 153 -3.45 6.13 9.36
CA ASP A 153 -2.96 6.70 10.63
C ASP A 153 -2.64 8.20 10.48
N GLN A 154 -1.94 8.58 9.40
CA GLN A 154 -1.62 9.98 9.11
C GLN A 154 -2.89 10.82 8.88
N TYR A 155 -3.85 10.33 8.10
CA TYR A 155 -5.07 11.07 7.79
C TYR A 155 -6.00 11.17 8.99
N ALA A 156 -6.15 10.09 9.78
CA ALA A 156 -6.94 10.12 10.99
C ALA A 156 -6.35 11.09 12.01
N THR A 157 -5.04 11.04 12.25
CA THR A 157 -4.33 11.98 13.15
C THR A 157 -4.53 13.43 12.70
N ALA A 158 -4.33 13.71 11.41
CA ALA A 158 -4.48 15.07 10.88
C ALA A 158 -5.92 15.61 10.98
N MET A 159 -6.93 14.74 10.79
CA MET A 159 -8.34 15.14 10.95
C MET A 159 -8.72 15.36 12.42
N GLU A 160 -8.19 14.56 13.35
CA GLU A 160 -8.41 14.77 14.80
C GLU A 160 -7.75 16.06 15.29
N ASP A 161 -6.53 16.36 14.84
CA ASP A 161 -5.86 17.63 15.15
C ASP A 161 -6.62 18.83 14.56
N LEU A 162 -7.16 18.69 13.35
CA LEU A 162 -7.99 19.71 12.74
C LEU A 162 -9.31 19.90 13.50
N ALA A 163 -10.00 18.82 13.87
CA ALA A 163 -11.24 18.87 14.64
C ALA A 163 -11.02 19.51 16.03
N ARG A 164 -9.86 19.28 16.66
CA ARG A 164 -9.51 19.90 17.95
C ARG A 164 -9.39 21.43 17.87
N THR A 165 -8.97 21.96 16.72
CA THR A 165 -8.69 23.39 16.54
C THR A 165 -9.77 24.11 15.73
N ASN A 166 -10.66 23.39 15.05
CA ASN A 166 -11.70 23.94 14.20
C ASN A 166 -13.08 23.36 14.57
N PRO A 167 -13.87 24.09 15.38
CA PRO A 167 -15.20 23.66 15.79
C PRO A 167 -16.16 23.39 14.62
N THR A 168 -16.06 24.14 13.52
CA THR A 168 -16.89 23.94 12.33
C THR A 168 -16.58 22.59 11.66
N PHE A 169 -15.30 22.23 11.55
CA PHE A 169 -14.90 20.92 11.05
C PHE A 169 -15.35 19.79 11.97
N ALA A 170 -15.16 19.96 13.29
CA ALA A 170 -15.61 18.99 14.29
C ALA A 170 -17.12 18.77 14.26
N ALA A 171 -17.91 19.85 14.13
CA ALA A 171 -19.36 19.77 14.02
C ALA A 171 -19.80 19.03 12.73
N ALA A 172 -19.07 19.22 11.63
CA ALA A 172 -19.41 18.61 10.34
C ALA A 172 -19.03 17.13 10.22
N TYR A 173 -17.88 16.72 10.77
CA TYR A 173 -17.29 15.41 10.51
C TYR A 173 -16.99 14.59 11.78
N GLY A 174 -17.19 15.15 12.96
CA GLY A 174 -16.86 14.56 14.25
C GLY A 174 -15.43 14.86 14.71
N THR A 175 -15.07 14.28 15.86
CA THR A 175 -13.79 14.54 16.55
C THR A 175 -12.88 13.32 16.66
N HIS A 176 -13.36 12.13 16.30
CA HIS A 176 -12.63 10.88 16.42
C HIS A 176 -12.59 10.17 15.07
N PHE A 177 -11.39 10.01 14.51
CA PHE A 177 -11.18 9.48 13.17
C PHE A 177 -10.45 8.15 13.14
N HIS A 178 -9.64 7.86 14.17
CA HIS A 178 -9.08 6.54 14.37
C HIS A 178 -10.17 5.51 14.68
N ARG A 179 -9.92 4.27 14.30
CA ARG A 179 -10.73 3.14 14.74
C ARG A 179 -10.39 2.86 16.20
N SER A 180 -11.43 2.68 17.02
CA SER A 180 -11.28 2.35 18.43
C SER A 180 -10.52 1.03 18.54
N SER A 181 -9.37 1.03 19.21
CA SER A 181 -8.74 -0.23 19.58
C SER A 181 -9.74 -0.98 20.45
N ALA A 182 -10.23 -2.13 19.99
CA ALA A 182 -10.91 -3.06 20.88
C ALA A 182 -9.97 -3.28 22.07
N ALA A 183 -10.42 -2.85 23.25
CA ALA A 183 -9.62 -2.87 24.47
C ALA A 183 -9.20 -4.31 24.75
N GLY A 184 -8.01 -4.72 24.32
CA GLY A 184 -7.54 -6.09 24.50
C GLY A 184 -6.51 -6.62 23.53
N SER A 185 -6.27 -6.00 22.35
CA SER A 185 -5.28 -6.54 21.42
C SER A 185 -3.85 -6.12 21.83
N PRO A 186 -2.98 -7.04 22.27
CA PRO A 186 -1.61 -6.71 22.64
C PRO A 186 -0.87 -6.24 21.40
N ASN A 187 -0.47 -4.98 21.43
CA ASN A 187 0.30 -4.27 20.41
C ASN A 187 1.44 -5.16 19.84
N PRO A 188 1.38 -5.63 18.59
CA PRO A 188 2.39 -6.53 18.05
C PRO A 188 3.50 -5.75 17.34
N SER A 189 4.20 -4.84 18.01
CA SER A 189 5.57 -4.43 17.65
C SER A 189 6.14 -3.37 18.59
N SER A 190 6.56 -3.76 19.79
CA SER A 190 7.94 -3.38 20.14
C SER A 190 8.80 -4.54 19.66
N SER A 191 9.47 -4.33 18.53
CA SER A 191 10.57 -5.19 18.14
C SER A 191 11.56 -5.18 19.30
N ARG A 192 11.51 -6.22 20.16
CA ARG A 192 12.59 -6.49 21.10
C ARG A 192 13.83 -6.63 20.24
N LYS A 193 14.59 -5.55 20.18
CA LYS A 193 15.99 -5.51 19.77
C LYS A 193 16.64 -6.66 20.53
N ARG A 194 16.89 -7.78 19.83
CA ARG A 194 17.60 -8.91 20.42
C ARG A 194 18.89 -8.32 20.96
N LYS A 195 19.05 -8.29 22.29
CA LYS A 195 20.34 -8.03 22.91
C LYS A 195 21.27 -9.07 22.29
N ARG A 196 22.22 -8.62 21.47
CA ARG A 196 23.43 -9.40 21.17
C ARG A 196 23.94 -9.86 22.53
N GLY A 197 24.18 -11.16 22.66
CA GLY A 197 24.80 -11.72 23.85
C GLY A 197 26.15 -11.04 24.13
N PRO A 198 26.71 -11.24 25.33
CA PRO A 198 28.05 -10.76 25.68
C PRO A 198 29.05 -11.18 24.60
N GLU A 199 29.91 -10.25 24.18
CA GLU A 199 31.06 -10.60 23.35
C GLU A 199 31.91 -11.66 24.08
N PRO A 200 32.30 -12.76 23.42
CA PRO A 200 33.24 -13.69 24.00
C PRO A 200 34.59 -12.99 24.24
N PRO A 201 35.33 -13.37 25.29
CA PRO A 201 36.64 -12.80 25.58
C PRO A 201 37.60 -13.05 24.42
N ASN A 202 38.32 -12.00 24.08
CA ASN A 202 39.31 -11.92 23.01
C ASN A 202 40.49 -12.86 23.35
N GLU A 203 40.53 -14.05 22.75
CA GLU A 203 41.75 -14.86 22.70
C GLU A 203 42.71 -14.23 21.68
N GLU A 204 43.92 -13.94 22.15
CA GLU A 204 44.98 -13.34 21.35
C GLU A 204 45.44 -14.31 20.26
N ASP A 205 45.16 -13.96 18.99
CA ASP A 205 45.73 -14.65 17.85
C ASP A 205 47.01 -13.94 17.34
N PRO A 206 48.02 -14.73 16.91
CA PRO A 206 49.38 -14.28 16.60
C PRO A 206 49.50 -13.46 15.30
N PRO A 207 50.61 -12.73 15.08
CA PRO A 207 50.73 -11.84 13.93
C PRO A 207 50.91 -12.63 12.63
N SER A 208 50.15 -12.27 11.61
CA SER A 208 50.40 -12.71 10.23
C SER A 208 50.29 -11.57 9.20
N PRO A 209 51.02 -11.66 8.08
CA PRO A 209 51.64 -10.51 7.46
C PRO A 209 50.79 -9.82 6.38
N SER A 210 51.14 -8.54 6.22
CA SER A 210 50.91 -7.62 5.11
C SER A 210 50.84 -8.25 3.70
N ALA A 211 49.76 -7.97 2.96
CA ALA A 211 49.81 -7.49 1.56
C ALA A 211 48.38 -7.26 1.00
N GLY A 212 48.21 -6.23 0.16
CA GLY A 212 47.12 -6.22 -0.83
C GLY A 212 46.17 -5.02 -0.83
N ARG A 213 46.71 -3.82 -1.06
CA ARG A 213 45.94 -2.58 -1.26
C ARG A 213 45.26 -2.59 -2.65
N GLY A 214 44.02 -3.06 -2.73
CA GLY A 214 43.20 -3.01 -3.96
C GLY A 214 42.37 -1.73 -4.08
N LYS A 215 42.91 -0.69 -4.73
CA LYS A 215 42.14 0.49 -5.15
C LYS A 215 41.20 0.09 -6.30
N ARG A 216 39.88 0.24 -6.14
CA ARG A 216 38.94 0.23 -7.27
C ARG A 216 38.42 1.64 -7.55
N ALA A 217 38.65 2.05 -8.79
CA ALA A 217 38.49 3.38 -9.32
C ALA A 217 37.03 3.75 -9.57
N SER A 218 36.69 4.98 -9.24
CA SER A 218 35.45 5.66 -9.61
C SER A 218 35.49 6.04 -11.09
N ALA A 219 34.61 5.46 -11.91
CA ALA A 219 34.39 5.89 -13.28
C ALA A 219 33.33 7.01 -13.33
N LYS A 220 33.80 8.26 -13.33
CA LYS A 220 33.10 9.43 -13.88
C LYS A 220 33.60 9.64 -15.32
N LYS A 221 32.68 9.91 -16.26
CA LYS A 221 32.81 10.63 -17.57
C LYS A 221 31.73 10.04 -18.50
N LYS A 222 31.01 10.77 -19.35
CA LYS A 222 31.04 12.18 -19.75
C LYS A 222 29.74 12.45 -20.53
N ALA A 223 29.21 13.66 -20.40
CA ALA A 223 28.29 14.24 -21.36
C ALA A 223 29.03 14.62 -22.66
N ALA A 224 28.34 14.54 -23.80
CA ALA A 224 28.42 15.40 -24.99
C ALA A 224 27.76 14.69 -26.18
N LYS A 225 27.18 15.31 -27.21
CA LYS A 225 26.68 16.66 -27.51
C LYS A 225 26.25 16.61 -29.00
N LYS A 226 25.16 17.33 -29.31
CA LYS A 226 24.85 18.06 -30.58
C LYS A 226 24.20 17.35 -31.79
N THR A 227 23.16 18.08 -32.26
CA THR A 227 22.82 18.49 -33.65
C THR A 227 22.38 17.42 -34.64
N GLY A 228 21.34 17.61 -35.46
CA GLY A 228 20.52 18.78 -35.78
C GLY A 228 19.71 18.51 -37.06
N GLY A 229 18.86 19.47 -37.44
CA GLY A 229 18.14 19.53 -38.74
C GLY A 229 16.75 18.88 -38.72
N THR A 230 15.70 19.41 -39.35
CA THR A 230 15.59 20.49 -40.34
C THR A 230 14.13 20.96 -40.35
N ARG A 231 13.92 22.23 -40.72
CA ARG A 231 12.63 22.88 -40.97
C ARG A 231 11.95 22.39 -42.26
N ASP A 232 10.69 22.82 -42.39
CA ASP A 232 9.98 23.27 -43.60
C ASP A 232 8.86 22.38 -44.18
N GLY A 233 7.74 23.06 -44.49
CA GLY A 233 6.65 22.60 -45.35
C GLY A 233 5.27 22.60 -44.69
N LEU A 234 4.60 23.76 -44.49
CA LEU A 234 3.54 24.28 -45.38
C LEU A 234 2.59 23.23 -45.98
N ARG A 235 1.29 23.26 -45.63
CA ARG A 235 0.22 23.79 -46.50
C ARG A 235 -1.18 23.74 -45.86
N SER A 236 -1.91 24.81 -46.12
CA SER A 236 -3.33 25.08 -45.89
C SER A 236 -4.28 24.01 -46.41
N SER A 237 -5.50 23.94 -45.86
CA SER A 237 -6.74 24.29 -46.58
C SER A 237 -7.94 24.25 -45.63
N ALA A 238 -8.73 25.33 -45.67
CA ALA A 238 -10.07 25.43 -45.15
C ALA A 238 -11.07 24.72 -46.08
N SER A 239 -12.20 24.31 -45.53
CA SER A 239 -13.46 24.27 -46.27
C SER A 239 -14.62 24.19 -45.27
N ASP A 240 -15.34 25.31 -45.18
CA ASP A 240 -16.75 25.38 -44.82
C ASP A 240 -17.60 24.48 -45.72
N GLY A 241 -18.73 23.99 -45.20
CA GLY A 241 -19.70 23.25 -45.99
C GLY A 241 -20.97 22.87 -45.22
N VAL A 242 -21.89 23.83 -45.18
CA VAL A 242 -23.37 23.74 -45.03
C VAL A 242 -23.93 23.26 -43.69
#